data_AF-A0A2P4X674-F1
#
_entry.id   AF-A0A2P4X674-F1
#
_cell.length_a   1.000
_cell.length_b   1.000
_cell.length_c   1.000
_cell.angle_alpha   90.00
_cell.angle_beta   90.00
_cell.angle_gamma   90.00
#
_symmetry.space_group_name_H-M   'P 1'
#
loop_
_entity.id
_entity.type
_entity.pdbx_description
1 polymer ?
#
loop_
_entity_poly.entity_id
_entity_poly.type
_entity_poly.pdbx_seq_one_letter_code
_entity_poly.pdbx_strand_id
1 'polypeptide(L)'
;MNLFRLVGDMAHLASFLVLLLKLLASRSANGISLKTQELFFLVFVTRYVDLFFHFVSLYNTLMKLLFLMFSGAIVYVIRFREPFRSTYDKSHDAFLHLKFAVLPCALLALV
;
A
#
# COMPACT_ATOMS: atom_id res chain seq x y z
N MET A 1 -17.76 7.18 14.48
CA MET A 1 -16.66 7.82 13.70
C MET A 1 -16.57 9.26 14.14
N ASN A 2 -15.36 9.83 14.24
CA ASN A 2 -15.19 11.28 14.45
C ASN A 2 -14.82 11.96 13.12
N LEU A 3 -15.02 13.28 13.01
CA LEU A 3 -14.81 14.02 11.77
C LEU A 3 -13.34 13.98 11.31
N PHE A 4 -12.40 14.17 12.22
CA PHE A 4 -10.96 14.15 11.91
C PHE A 4 -10.49 12.82 11.34
N ARG A 5 -10.99 11.70 11.88
CA ARG A 5 -10.69 10.34 11.38
C ARG A 5 -11.28 10.12 10.00
N LEU A 6 -12.52 10.57 9.77
CA LEU A 6 -13.13 10.47 8.44
C LEU A 6 -12.31 11.23 7.39
N VAL A 7 -11.93 12.47 7.68
CA VAL A 7 -11.13 13.28 6.76
C VAL A 7 -9.74 12.64 6.55
N GLY A 8 -9.12 12.14 7.61
CA GLY A 8 -7.84 11.42 7.52
C GLY A 8 -7.93 10.16 6.66
N ASP A 9 -8.98 9.35 6.82
CA ASP A 9 -9.23 8.15 6.02
C ASP A 9 -9.40 8.51 4.53
N MET A 10 -10.16 9.58 4.24
CA MET A 10 -10.38 10.05 2.86
C MET A 10 -9.10 10.60 2.23
N ALA A 11 -8.32 11.39 2.98
CA ALA A 11 -7.04 11.92 2.50
C ALA A 11 -6.03 10.80 2.22
N HIS A 12 -6.01 9.77 3.07
CA HIS A 12 -5.14 8.61 2.87
C HIS A 12 -5.59 7.78 1.66
N LEU A 13 -6.89 7.57 1.47
CA LEU A 13 -7.41 6.91 0.28
C LEU A 13 -7.07 7.69 -1.00
N ALA A 14 -7.21 9.02 -0.95
CA ALA A 14 -6.88 9.90 -2.06
C ALA A 14 -5.40 9.82 -2.44
N SER A 15 -4.48 9.68 -1.48
CA SER A 15 -3.05 9.58 -1.79
C SER A 15 -2.70 8.32 -2.59
N PHE A 16 -3.29 7.16 -2.24
CA PHE A 16 -3.14 5.94 -3.05
C PHE A 16 -3.74 6.09 -4.44
N LEU A 17 -4.92 6.69 -4.54
CA LEU A 17 -5.56 6.93 -5.82
C LEU A 17 -4.71 7.85 -6.71
N VAL A 18 -4.20 8.96 -6.16
CA VAL A 18 -3.32 9.90 -6.88
C VAL A 18 -2.03 9.21 -7.34
N LEU A 19 -1.42 8.38 -6.50
CA LEU A 19 -0.23 7.63 -6.90
C LEU A 19 -0.52 6.66 -8.05
N LEU A 20 -1.62 5.93 -7.98
CA LEU A 20 -2.04 5.02 -9.05
C LEU A 20 -2.31 5.78 -10.35
N LEU A 21 -3.03 6.92 -10.28
CA LEU A 21 -3.28 7.78 -11.43
C LEU A 21 -1.99 8.37 -12.00
N LYS A 22 -1.06 8.83 -11.15
CA LYS A 22 0.27 9.31 -11.58
C LYS A 22 1.02 8.25 -12.35
N LEU A 23 1.03 7.00 -11.85
CA LEU A 23 1.62 5.87 -12.57
C LEU A 23 0.95 5.75 -13.94
N LEU A 24 -0.37 5.54 -13.98
CA LEU A 24 -1.10 5.32 -15.23
C LEU A 24 -0.95 6.45 -16.26
N ALA A 25 -0.93 7.71 -15.81
CA ALA A 25 -0.77 8.88 -16.67
C ALA A 25 0.66 9.03 -17.20
N SER A 26 1.68 8.88 -16.33
CA SER A 26 3.09 9.03 -16.73
C SER A 26 3.65 7.80 -17.45
N ARG A 27 2.98 6.66 -17.36
CA ARG A 27 3.47 5.36 -17.87
C ARG A 27 4.88 5.04 -17.38
N SER A 28 5.23 5.49 -16.16
CA SER A 28 6.57 5.30 -15.60
C SER A 28 6.54 5.14 -14.08
N ALA A 29 7.27 4.14 -13.60
CA ALA A 29 7.53 3.90 -12.18
C ALA A 29 8.83 4.56 -11.69
N ASN A 30 9.48 5.39 -12.51
CA ASN A 30 10.71 6.07 -12.11
C ASN A 30 10.48 6.97 -10.89
N GLY A 31 11.42 6.94 -9.94
CA GLY A 31 11.37 7.66 -8.67
C GLY A 31 10.40 7.10 -7.62
N ILE A 32 9.77 5.94 -7.85
CA ILE A 32 8.87 5.29 -6.89
C ILE A 32 9.54 4.04 -6.31
N SER A 33 9.65 3.98 -4.97
CA SER A 33 10.12 2.79 -4.27
C SER A 33 9.03 1.72 -4.26
N LEU A 34 9.22 0.65 -5.03
CA LEU A 34 8.35 -0.53 -5.00
C LEU A 34 8.35 -1.17 -3.61
N LYS A 35 9.52 -1.21 -2.95
CA LYS A 35 9.67 -1.81 -1.62
C LYS A 35 8.77 -1.13 -0.58
N THR A 36 8.66 0.20 -0.64
CA THR A 36 7.74 0.94 0.23
C THR A 36 6.28 0.60 -0.07
N GLN A 37 5.91 0.43 -1.35
CA GLN A 37 4.54 0.03 -1.73
C GLN A 37 4.21 -1.39 -1.26
N GLU A 38 5.16 -2.31 -1.34
CA GLU A 38 5.04 -3.67 -0.79
C GLU A 38 4.85 -3.64 0.74
N LEU A 39 5.57 -2.77 1.46
CA LEU A 39 5.37 -2.57 2.90
C LEU A 39 3.98 -2.00 3.23
N PHE A 40 3.48 -1.01 2.49
CA PHE A 40 2.12 -0.50 2.69
C PHE A 40 1.06 -1.59 2.48
N PHE A 41 1.21 -2.38 1.43
CA PHE A 41 0.31 -3.50 1.18
C PHE A 41 0.38 -4.53 2.32
N LEU A 42 1.58 -4.88 2.79
CA LEU A 42 1.77 -5.78 3.93
C LEU A 42 1.07 -5.26 5.20
N VAL A 43 1.17 -3.96 5.50
CA VAL A 43 0.48 -3.34 6.64
C VAL A 43 -1.03 -3.52 6.52
N PHE A 44 -1.63 -3.29 5.35
CA PHE A 44 -3.07 -3.46 5.18
C PHE A 44 -3.52 -4.92 5.21
N VAL A 45 -2.76 -5.83 4.60
CA VAL A 45 -3.04 -7.28 4.64
C VAL A 45 -3.03 -7.79 6.08
N THR A 46 -1.99 -7.46 6.84
CA THR A 46 -1.85 -7.89 8.23
C THR A 46 -2.87 -7.23 9.16
N ARG A 47 -3.21 -5.95 8.93
CA ARG A 47 -4.19 -5.23 9.74
C ARG A 47 -5.62 -5.67 9.50
N TYR A 48 -5.97 -6.06 8.27
CA TYR A 48 -7.35 -6.32 7.85
C TYR A 48 -7.67 -7.82 7.70
N VAL A 49 -6.90 -8.71 8.35
CA VAL A 49 -7.22 -10.14 8.45
C VAL A 49 -8.60 -10.37 9.10
N ASP A 50 -9.03 -9.44 9.96
CA ASP A 50 -10.35 -9.47 10.61
C ASP A 50 -11.53 -9.31 9.64
N LEU A 51 -11.30 -8.89 8.40
CA LEU A 51 -12.33 -8.70 7.37
C LEU A 51 -13.16 -9.97 7.11
N PHE A 52 -12.55 -11.15 7.29
CA PHE A 52 -13.21 -12.44 7.05
C PHE A 52 -14.10 -12.90 8.22
N PHE A 53 -13.89 -12.35 9.41
CA PHE A 53 -14.48 -12.87 10.65
C PHE A 53 -15.33 -11.84 11.39
N HIS A 54 -15.16 -10.55 11.11
CA HIS A 54 -15.81 -9.49 11.88
C HIS A 54 -16.37 -8.38 10.98
N PHE A 55 -17.70 -8.29 10.91
CA PHE A 55 -18.39 -7.19 10.23
C PHE A 55 -18.72 -6.06 11.21
N VAL A 56 -18.15 -4.87 10.99
CA VAL A 56 -18.43 -3.68 11.80
C VAL A 56 -19.52 -2.82 11.15
N SER A 57 -19.30 -2.43 9.89
CA SER A 57 -20.23 -1.63 9.11
C SER A 57 -19.87 -1.68 7.63
N LEU A 58 -20.82 -1.34 6.76
CA LEU A 58 -20.57 -1.30 5.32
C LEU A 58 -19.43 -0.34 4.96
N TYR A 59 -19.40 0.85 5.55
CA TYR A 59 -18.31 1.82 5.37
C TYR A 59 -16.95 1.22 5.75
N ASN A 60 -16.85 0.55 6.91
CA ASN A 60 -15.59 -0.03 7.37
C ASN A 60 -15.08 -1.12 6.42
N THR A 61 -15.98 -2.03 6.03
CA THR A 61 -15.65 -3.13 5.10
C THR A 61 -15.22 -2.58 3.74
N LEU A 62 -15.96 -1.62 3.18
CA LEU A 62 -15.62 -1.00 1.89
C LEU A 62 -14.28 -0.28 1.95
N MET A 63 -14.00 0.50 3.00
CA MET A 63 -12.72 1.21 3.13
C MET A 63 -11.55 0.22 3.22
N LYS A 64 -11.67 -0.86 4.00
CA LYS A 64 -10.63 -1.91 4.08
C LYS A 64 -10.36 -2.55 2.71
N LEU A 65 -11.42 -2.88 1.98
CA LEU A 65 -11.32 -3.43 0.62
C LEU A 65 -10.63 -2.44 -0.33
N LEU A 66 -11.01 -1.16 -0.31
CA LEU A 66 -10.41 -0.14 -1.16
C LEU A 66 -8.90 0.04 -0.87
N PHE A 67 -8.50 0.08 0.40
CA PHE A 67 -7.08 0.15 0.76
C PHE A 67 -6.30 -1.07 0.26
N LEU A 68 -6.83 -2.28 0.44
CA LEU A 68 -6.21 -3.52 -0.09
C LEU A 68 -6.12 -3.50 -1.61
N MET A 69 -7.20 -3.10 -2.29
CA MET A 69 -7.25 -3.05 -3.75
C MET A 69 -6.29 -2.03 -4.33
N PHE A 70 -6.27 -0.79 -3.83
CA PHE A 70 -5.39 0.24 -4.39
C PHE A 70 -3.91 -0.01 -4.10
N SER A 71 -3.55 -0.37 -2.86
CA SER A 71 -2.16 -0.69 -2.53
C SER A 71 -1.67 -1.93 -3.28
N GLY A 72 -2.49 -2.99 -3.38
CA GLY A 72 -2.20 -4.16 -4.18
C GLY A 72 -2.09 -3.85 -5.68
N ALA A 73 -2.96 -2.99 -6.22
CA ALA A 73 -2.91 -2.57 -7.61
C ALA A 73 -1.63 -1.81 -7.95
N ILE A 74 -1.17 -0.91 -7.07
CA ILE A 74 0.10 -0.19 -7.26
C ILE A 74 1.28 -1.15 -7.31
N VAL A 75 1.37 -2.08 -6.35
CA VAL A 75 2.41 -3.12 -6.34
C VAL A 75 2.35 -3.96 -7.63
N TYR A 76 1.14 -4.38 -8.03
CA TYR A 76 0.94 -5.18 -9.22
C TYR A 76 1.37 -4.44 -10.51
N VAL A 77 0.97 -3.18 -10.66
CA VAL A 77 1.31 -2.35 -11.81
C VAL A 77 2.83 -2.21 -11.93
N ILE A 78 3.51 -1.82 -10.85
CA ILE A 78 4.97 -1.62 -10.89
C ILE A 78 5.71 -2.94 -11.10
N ARG A 79 5.26 -4.04 -10.48
CA ARG A 79 5.99 -5.32 -10.51
C ARG A 79 5.80 -6.10 -11.80
N PHE A 80 4.61 -6.05 -12.41
CA PHE A 80 4.21 -7.00 -13.45
C PHE A 80 3.75 -6.37 -14.76
N ARG A 81 3.43 -5.08 -14.82
CA ARG A 81 2.95 -4.43 -16.05
C ARG A 81 4.06 -3.63 -16.73
N GLU A 82 4.21 -3.80 -18.04
CA GLU A 82 4.99 -2.88 -18.87
C GLU A 82 4.16 -1.63 -19.20
N PRO A 83 4.79 -0.45 -19.37
CA PRO A 83 6.23 -0.15 -19.24
C PRO A 83 6.71 0.13 -17.79
N PHE A 84 5.86 -0.06 -16.77
CA PHE A 84 6.18 0.30 -15.38
C PHE A 84 7.32 -0.54 -14.79
N ARG A 85 7.30 -1.84 -15.07
CA ARG A 85 8.32 -2.78 -14.60
C ARG A 85 9.71 -2.45 -15.14
N SER A 86 9.81 -2.07 -16.41
CA SER A 86 11.08 -1.68 -17.03
C SER A 86 11.57 -0.30 -16.61
N THR A 87 10.66 0.62 -16.27
CA THR A 87 10.99 1.98 -15.81
C THR A 87 11.27 2.07 -14.30
N TYR A 88 11.06 1.00 -13.55
CA TYR A 88 11.39 0.92 -12.12
C TYR A 88 12.89 0.74 -11.91
N ASP A 89 13.51 1.73 -11.26
CA ASP A 89 14.93 1.71 -10.96
C ASP A 89 15.24 1.00 -9.63
N LYS A 90 15.62 -0.28 -9.76
CA LYS A 90 16.04 -1.12 -8.63
C LYS A 90 17.33 -0.67 -7.96
N SER A 91 18.22 0.00 -8.70
CA SER A 91 19.53 0.40 -8.17
C SER A 91 19.37 1.53 -7.15
N HIS A 92 18.42 2.43 -7.39
CA HIS A 92 18.08 3.52 -6.47
C HIS A 92 17.13 3.09 -5.34
N ASP A 93 16.45 1.94 -5.46
CA ASP A 93 15.61 1.36 -4.39
C ASP A 93 16.36 0.27 -3.61
N ALA A 94 17.55 0.59 -3.07
CA ALA A 94 18.47 -0.38 -2.48
C ALA A 94 18.13 -0.81 -1.04
N PHE A 95 17.16 -0.18 -0.38
CA PHE A 95 16.87 -0.42 1.05
C PHE A 95 16.51 -1.88 1.35
N LEU A 96 17.16 -2.49 2.35
CA LEU A 96 16.92 -3.87 2.78
C LEU A 96 15.71 -3.96 3.74
N HIS A 97 14.55 -3.54 3.23
CA HIS A 97 13.30 -3.39 3.99
C HIS A 97 12.88 -4.63 4.80
N LEU A 98 13.13 -5.85 4.32
CA LEU A 98 12.83 -7.05 5.11
C LEU A 98 13.67 -7.14 6.39
N LYS A 99 14.98 -6.85 6.28
CA LYS A 99 15.92 -6.96 7.42
C LYS A 99 15.76 -5.79 8.40
N PHE A 100 15.60 -4.58 7.88
CA PHE A 100 15.65 -3.36 8.69
C PHE A 100 14.28 -2.74 9.01
N ALA A 101 13.20 -3.17 8.35
CA ALA A 101 11.85 -2.72 8.69
C ALA A 101 10.97 -3.88 9.17
N VAL A 102 10.81 -4.94 8.37
CA VAL A 102 9.86 -6.02 8.71
C VAL A 102 10.31 -6.80 9.94
N LEU A 103 11.56 -7.25 9.99
CA LEU A 103 12.09 -8.04 11.10
C LEU A 103 11.99 -7.33 12.46
N PRO A 104 12.48 -6.08 12.65
CA PRO A 104 12.35 -5.41 13.95
C PRO A 104 10.89 -5.13 14.32
N CYS A 105 10.03 -4.75 13.37
CA CYS A 105 8.59 -4.58 13.65
C CYS A 105 7.91 -5.89 14.05
N ALA A 106 8.28 -7.02 13.43
CA ALA A 106 7.75 -8.33 13.77
C ALA A 106 8.20 -8.78 15.16
N LEU A 107 9.45 -8.54 15.54
CA LEU A 107 9.96 -8.82 16.88
C LEU A 107 9.26 -7.94 17.93
N LEU A 108 9.10 -6.65 17.65
CA LEU A 108 8.40 -5.72 18.55
C LEU A 108 6.92 -6.05 18.70
N ALA A 109 6.27 -6.65 17.69
CA ALA A 109 4.86 -7.05 17.80
C ALA A 109 4.62 -8.24 18.74
N LEU A 110 5.67 -8.96 19.16
CA LEU A 110 5.59 -10.11 20.07
C LEU A 110 5.77 -9.74 21.55
N VAL A 111 6.19 -8.51 21.84
CA VAL A 111 6.47 -8.00 23.20
C VAL A 111 5.44 -6.95 23.55
#